data_AF-A0A0F9GGJ1-F1
#
_entry.id   AF-A0A0F9GGJ1-F1
#
_cell.length_a   1.000
_cell.length_b   1.000
_cell.length_c   1.000
_cell.angle_alpha   90.00
_cell.angle_beta   90.00
_cell.angle_gamma   90.00
#
_symmetry.space_group_name_H-M   'P 1'
#
loop_
_entity.id
_entity.type
_entity.pdbx_description
1 polymer ?
#
loop_
_entity_poly.entity_id
_entity_poly.type
_entity_poly.pdbx_seq_one_letter_code
_entity_poly.pdbx_strand_id
1 'polypeptide(L)'
;MDVKQGREVVERYRSLLCLMQYPEEAGPFDREPTPREAMSHIYGMLDRMEEFLNTAERQDFFWISPDWDKFNRWLGFVQGVLWLHGDFTLVQMREHNR
;
A
#
# COMPACT_ATOMS: atom_id res chain seq x y z
N MET A 1 -9.53 11.24 -3.88
CA MET A 1 -8.11 10.88 -3.96
C MET A 1 -7.66 11.09 -5.40
N ASP A 2 -6.71 11.99 -5.62
CA ASP A 2 -5.96 12.09 -6.87
C ASP A 2 -4.59 11.40 -6.73
N VAL A 3 -3.74 11.49 -7.76
CA VAL A 3 -2.40 10.86 -7.76
C VAL A 3 -1.51 11.40 -6.64
N LYS A 4 -1.58 12.70 -6.35
CA LYS A 4 -0.78 13.32 -5.28
C LYS A 4 -1.21 12.78 -3.92
N GLN A 5 -2.51 12.78 -3.65
CA GLN A 5 -3.07 12.19 -2.43
C GLN A 5 -2.73 10.69 -2.34
N GLY A 6 -2.73 9.97 -3.47
CA GLY A 6 -2.29 8.57 -3.53
C GLY A 6 -0.84 8.37 -3.06
N ARG A 7 0.08 9.27 -3.44
CA ARG A 7 1.48 9.23 -2.95
C ARG A 7 1.56 9.51 -1.45
N GLU A 8 0.82 10.51 -0.97
CA GLU A 8 0.76 10.84 0.46
C GLU A 8 0.26 9.63 1.28
N VAL A 9 -0.71 8.88 0.75
CA VAL A 9 -1.19 7.63 1.37
C VAL A 9 -0.09 6.57 1.42
N VAL A 10 0.66 6.35 0.34
CA VAL A 10 1.78 5.39 0.30
C VAL A 10 2.85 5.75 1.35
N GLU A 11 3.28 7.01 1.38
CA GLU A 11 4.27 7.51 2.35
C GLU A 11 3.79 7.38 3.80
N ARG A 12 2.50 7.65 4.03
CA ARG A 12 1.88 7.45 5.35
C ARG A 12 1.95 5.99 5.79
N TYR A 13 1.64 5.05 4.90
CA TYR A 13 1.74 3.62 5.24
C TYR A 13 3.18 3.19 5.46
N ARG A 14 4.14 3.63 4.65
CA ARG A 14 5.58 3.37 4.89
C ARG A 14 6.01 3.85 6.28
N SER A 15 5.60 5.05 6.66
CA SER A 15 5.90 5.63 7.98
C SER A 15 5.27 4.82 9.11
N LEU A 16 4.01 4.41 8.98
CA LEU A 16 3.31 3.61 9.97
C LEU A 16 3.95 2.24 10.16
N LEU A 17 4.29 1.55 9.06
CA LEU A 17 4.95 0.25 9.11
C LEU A 17 6.32 0.33 9.77
N CYS A 18 7.06 1.42 9.52
CA CYS A 18 8.37 1.67 10.13
C CYS A 18 8.22 1.89 11.64
N LEU A 19 7.24 2.69 12.07
CA LEU A 19 6.93 2.89 13.50
C LEU A 19 6.50 1.58 14.20
N MET A 20 5.83 0.69 13.48
CA MET A 20 5.45 -0.65 13.95
C MET A 20 6.60 -1.67 13.91
N GLN A 21 7.78 -1.28 13.40
CA GLN A 21 8.98 -2.11 13.29
C GLN A 21 8.79 -3.36 12.42
N TYR A 22 7.94 -3.24 11.39
CA TYR A 22 7.85 -4.25 10.35
C TYR A 22 9.10 -4.23 9.45
N PRO A 23 9.52 -5.37 8.90
CA PRO A 23 10.73 -5.42 8.09
C PRO A 23 10.54 -4.63 6.78
N GLU A 24 11.50 -3.78 6.45
CA GLU A 24 11.48 -2.91 5.25
C GLU A 24 11.97 -3.61 3.96
N GLU A 25 12.17 -4.93 4.02
CA GLU A 25 12.69 -5.73 2.91
C GLU A 25 11.60 -6.64 2.34
N ALA A 26 11.58 -6.86 1.02
CA ALA A 26 10.63 -7.79 0.43
C ALA A 26 10.76 -9.20 1.04
N GLY A 27 9.62 -9.81 1.38
CA GLY A 27 9.58 -11.18 1.89
C GLY A 27 10.05 -12.24 0.88
N PRO A 28 10.22 -13.50 1.30
CA PRO A 28 10.67 -14.59 0.44
C PRO A 28 9.66 -14.88 -0.69
N PHE A 29 10.18 -15.20 -1.88
CA PHE A 29 9.37 -15.51 -3.08
C PHE A 29 9.24 -17.02 -3.37
N ASP A 30 10.13 -17.82 -2.82
CA ASP A 30 10.35 -19.24 -3.15
C ASP A 30 10.01 -20.19 -2.00
N ARG A 31 9.58 -19.65 -0.86
CA ARG A 31 9.16 -20.41 0.32
C ARG A 31 8.06 -19.69 1.07
N GLU A 32 7.45 -20.42 2.01
CA GLU A 32 6.50 -19.83 2.94
C GLU A 32 7.19 -18.77 3.82
N PRO A 33 6.57 -17.57 3.96
CA PRO A 33 7.07 -16.55 4.87
C PRO A 33 6.70 -16.90 6.31
N THR A 34 7.56 -16.52 7.26
CA THR A 34 7.15 -16.42 8.66
C THR A 34 6.08 -15.33 8.83
N PRO A 35 5.29 -15.32 9.92
CA PRO A 35 4.30 -14.26 10.17
C PRO A 35 4.90 -12.84 10.12
N ARG A 36 6.17 -12.70 10.52
CA ARG A 36 6.89 -11.41 10.45
C ARG A 36 7.30 -11.05 9.03
N GLU A 37 7.80 -12.02 8.25
CA GLU A 37 8.17 -11.81 6.84
C GLU A 37 6.95 -11.57 5.94
N ALA A 38 5.79 -12.13 6.31
CA ALA A 38 4.54 -11.89 5.59
C ALA A 38 4.17 -10.41 5.61
N MET A 39 4.48 -9.68 6.69
CA MET A 39 4.24 -8.24 6.79
C MET A 39 5.17 -7.42 5.91
N SER A 40 6.36 -7.92 5.61
CA SER A 40 7.27 -7.29 4.65
C SER A 40 6.76 -7.34 3.21
N HIS A 41 5.79 -8.22 2.92
CA HIS A 41 5.07 -8.19 1.64
C HIS A 41 4.36 -6.85 1.40
N ILE A 42 3.86 -6.21 2.47
CA ILE A 42 3.19 -4.91 2.37
C ILE A 42 4.16 -3.84 1.85
N TYR A 43 5.41 -3.81 2.31
CA TYR A 43 6.42 -2.87 1.79
C TYR A 43 6.63 -3.04 0.29
N GLY A 44 6.83 -4.28 -0.17
CA GLY A 44 6.95 -4.55 -1.61
C GLY A 44 5.70 -4.17 -2.41
N MET A 45 4.52 -4.25 -1.81
CA MET A 45 3.29 -3.77 -2.44
C MET A 45 3.24 -2.24 -2.53
N LEU A 46 3.67 -1.52 -1.50
CA LEU A 46 3.74 -0.05 -1.50
C LEU A 46 4.69 0.47 -2.58
N ASP A 47 5.83 -0.19 -2.79
CA ASP A 47 6.76 0.16 -3.88
C ASP A 47 6.12 0.03 -5.26
N ARG A 48 5.40 -1.07 -5.51
CA ARG A 48 4.65 -1.27 -6.76
C ARG A 48 3.49 -0.28 -6.91
N MET A 49 2.83 0.08 -5.82
CA MET A 49 1.79 1.10 -5.84
C MET A 49 2.34 2.46 -6.29
N GLU A 50 3.56 2.82 -5.88
CA GLU A 50 4.23 4.01 -6.35
C GLU A 50 4.52 3.98 -7.87
N GLU A 51 4.90 2.81 -8.42
CA GLU A 51 5.06 2.62 -9.86
C GLU A 51 3.74 2.83 -10.64
N PHE A 52 2.61 2.37 -10.08
CA PHE A 52 1.29 2.60 -10.66
C PHE A 52 0.93 4.08 -10.69
N LEU A 53 1.22 4.80 -9.59
CA LEU A 53 1.00 6.25 -9.51
C LEU A 53 1.87 7.01 -10.51
N ASN A 54 3.15 6.66 -10.64
CA ASN A 54 4.07 7.23 -11.62
C ASN A 54 3.56 7.06 -13.06
N THR A 55 2.91 5.93 -13.35
CA THR A 55 2.37 5.64 -14.68
C THR A 55 1.05 6.38 -14.92
N ALA A 56 0.17 6.41 -13.93
CA ALA A 56 -1.12 7.10 -14.00
C ALA A 56 -0.95 8.62 -14.16
N GLU A 57 0.04 9.22 -13.49
CA GLU A 57 0.34 10.66 -13.56
C GLU A 57 0.65 11.16 -14.98
N ARG A 58 1.16 10.27 -15.84
CA ARG A 58 1.55 10.60 -17.23
C ARG A 58 0.37 10.55 -18.20
N GLN A 59 -0.84 10.28 -17.73
CA GLN A 59 -2.04 10.11 -18.56
C GLN A 59 -3.02 11.27 -18.34
N ASP A 60 -3.56 11.83 -19.42
CA ASP A 60 -4.48 12.98 -19.38
C ASP A 60 -5.76 12.70 -18.56
N PHE A 61 -6.18 11.43 -18.49
CA PHE A 61 -7.34 10.97 -17.73
C PHE A 61 -6.94 9.87 -16.74
N PHE A 62 -6.09 10.21 -15.78
CA PHE A 62 -5.50 9.22 -14.85
C PHE A 62 -6.54 8.35 -14.13
N TRP A 63 -7.73 8.87 -13.81
CA TRP A 63 -8.74 8.17 -13.00
C TRP A 63 -9.43 7.00 -13.72
N ILE A 64 -9.32 6.90 -15.05
CA ILE A 64 -9.75 5.73 -15.82
C ILE A 64 -8.57 4.85 -16.25
N SER A 65 -7.34 5.20 -15.82
CA SER A 65 -6.17 4.42 -16.19
C SER A 65 -6.19 3.05 -15.48
N PRO A 66 -5.76 1.97 -16.16
CA PRO A 66 -5.66 0.66 -15.54
C PRO A 66 -4.76 0.64 -14.29
N ASP A 67 -3.75 1.50 -14.24
CA ASP A 67 -2.81 1.57 -13.12
C ASP A 67 -3.40 2.32 -11.91
N TRP A 68 -4.24 3.33 -12.13
CA TRP A 68 -5.04 3.92 -11.05
C TRP A 68 -6.01 2.89 -10.44
N ASP A 69 -6.67 2.09 -11.27
CA ASP A 69 -7.55 1.01 -10.80
C ASP A 69 -6.78 -0.10 -10.06
N LYS A 70 -5.55 -0.41 -10.47
CA LYS A 70 -4.67 -1.34 -9.73
C LYS A 70 -4.27 -0.75 -8.39
N PHE A 71 -3.85 0.52 -8.37
CA PHE A 71 -3.49 1.24 -7.15
C PHE A 71 -4.61 1.16 -6.10
N ASN A 72 -5.84 1.51 -6.46
CA ASN A 72 -6.97 1.47 -5.53
C ASN A 72 -7.27 0.05 -5.01
N ARG A 73 -7.15 -0.97 -5.87
CA ARG A 73 -7.33 -2.37 -5.45
C ARG A 73 -6.24 -2.83 -4.48
N TRP A 74 -4.99 -2.45 -4.74
CA TRP A 74 -3.86 -2.80 -3.88
C TRP A 74 -3.92 -2.06 -2.54
N LEU A 75 -4.35 -0.80 -2.55
CA LEU A 75 -4.62 -0.05 -1.31
C LEU A 75 -5.66 -0.78 -0.45
N GLY A 76 -6.76 -1.23 -1.05
CA GLY A 76 -7.78 -2.02 -0.35
C GLY A 76 -7.23 -3.34 0.22
N PHE A 77 -6.34 -4.01 -0.51
CA PHE A 77 -5.67 -5.23 -0.02
C PHE A 77 -4.76 -4.94 1.18
N VAL A 78 -3.88 -3.94 1.09
CA VAL A 78 -3.00 -3.51 2.19
C VAL A 78 -3.82 -3.20 3.44
N GLN A 79 -4.91 -2.46 3.28
CA GLN A 79 -5.83 -2.15 4.37
C GLN A 79 -6.50 -3.39 4.95
N GLY A 80 -6.90 -4.34 4.10
CA GLY A 80 -7.44 -5.62 4.53
C GLY A 80 -6.47 -6.42 5.39
N VAL A 81 -5.19 -6.48 5.01
CA VAL A 81 -4.15 -7.18 5.77
C VAL A 81 -3.93 -6.51 7.14
N LEU A 82 -3.77 -5.19 7.16
CA LEU A 82 -3.56 -4.45 8.41
C LEU A 82 -4.77 -4.55 9.36
N TRP A 83 -5.98 -4.60 8.83
CA TRP A 83 -7.18 -4.84 9.62
C TRP A 83 -7.22 -6.25 10.22
N LEU A 84 -6.86 -7.27 9.42
CA LEU A 84 -6.80 -8.66 9.88
C LEU A 84 -5.79 -8.85 11.01
N HIS A 85 -4.68 -8.13 10.96
CA HIS A 85 -3.66 -8.11 12.01
C HIS A 85 -4.06 -7.32 13.27
N GLY A 86 -5.16 -6.57 13.22
CA GLY A 86 -5.63 -5.76 14.34
C GLY A 86 -4.85 -4.44 14.52
N ASP A 87 -4.02 -4.05 13.55
CA ASP A 87 -3.19 -2.85 13.63
C ASP A 87 -4.03 -1.58 13.49
N PHE A 88 -5.07 -1.61 12.65
CA PHE A 88 -5.97 -0.48 12.44
C PHE A 88 -7.43 -0.89 12.29
N THR A 89 -8.32 -0.04 12.77
CA THR A 89 -9.76 -0.11 12.51
C THR A 89 -10.09 0.41 11.10
N LEU A 90 -11.25 -0.01 10.56
CA LEU A 90 -11.77 0.52 9.29
C LEU A 90 -11.93 2.05 9.30
N VAL A 91 -12.27 2.62 10.47
CA VAL A 91 -12.38 4.08 10.63
C VAL A 91 -11.02 4.74 10.47
N GLN A 92 -9.99 4.27 11.19
CA GLN A 92 -8.63 4.81 11.06
C GLN A 92 -8.13 4.75 9.63
N MET A 93 -8.30 3.62 8.93
CA MET A 93 -7.85 3.47 7.55
C MET A 93 -8.61 4.37 6.57
N ARG A 94 -9.90 4.62 6.80
CA ARG A 94 -10.65 5.61 6.01
C ARG A 94 -10.06 7.02 6.18
N GLU A 95 -9.61 7.37 7.37
CA GLU A 95 -8.92 8.65 7.63
C GLU A 95 -7.48 8.67 7.09
N HIS A 96 -6.91 7.52 6.74
CA HIS A 96 -5.62 7.46 6.05
C HIS A 96 -5.72 7.89 4.59
N ASN A 97 -6.89 7.69 3.96
CA ASN A 97 -7.16 7.96 2.54
C ASN A 97 -7.63 9.40 2.26
N ARG A 98 -7.73 10.24 3.29
CA ARG A 98 -8.27 11.61 3.22
C ARG A 98 -7.18 12.63 2.97
#